data_AF-A0A367AVD1-F1
#
_entry.id   AF-A0A367AVD1-F1
#
_cell.length_a   1.000
_cell.length_b   1.000
_cell.length_c   1.000
_cell.angle_alpha   90.00
_cell.angle_beta   90.00
_cell.angle_gamma   90.00
#
_symmetry.space_group_name_H-M   'P 1'
#
loop_
_entity.id
_entity.type
_entity.pdbx_description
1 polymer ?
#
loop_
_entity_poly.entity_id
_entity_poly.type
_entity_poly.pdbx_seq_one_letter_code
_entity_poly.pdbx_strand_id
1 'polypeptide(L)'
;MGSGRPLGCSSSAPDEPRRPVEPWTAMTERKPPGMSFETWVERQIAQAQENGQFAALPGTGKPLTGLDREETAYDWALAKARREGVDTAAMLPPGLRLRRERDELPARAARLATEAEVRALAEDYNARVEAFWRLPAESRWAPVPGLADVEALVAGWLRDRPPPPPPVEPPSDPPSRRRWWHRRRPVSGERPPFS
;
A
#
# COMPACT_ATOMS: atom_id res chain seq x y z
N MET A 1 -52.43 -10.45 -47.34
CA MET A 1 -51.55 -11.50 -46.81
C MET A 1 -50.14 -10.92 -46.73
N GLY A 2 -49.48 -10.99 -45.56
CA GLY A 2 -48.07 -10.61 -45.42
C GLY A 2 -47.77 -9.60 -44.31
N SER A 3 -48.12 -9.90 -43.06
CA SER A 3 -47.61 -9.21 -41.87
C SER A 3 -46.39 -9.97 -41.33
N GLY A 4 -45.21 -9.39 -41.44
CA GLY A 4 -43.95 -9.91 -40.85
C GLY A 4 -43.44 -8.96 -39.78
N ARG A 5 -43.66 -9.28 -38.50
CA ARG A 5 -43.03 -8.62 -37.34
C ARG A 5 -41.69 -9.32 -37.06
N PRO A 6 -40.59 -8.59 -36.77
CA PRO A 6 -39.36 -9.20 -36.33
C PRO A 6 -39.44 -9.62 -34.84
N LEU A 7 -38.81 -10.75 -34.55
CA LEU A 7 -38.75 -11.42 -33.25
C LEU A 7 -37.93 -10.60 -32.24
N GLY A 8 -38.53 -10.34 -31.08
CA GLY A 8 -37.85 -9.74 -29.93
C GLY A 8 -37.05 -10.78 -29.16
N CYS A 9 -35.83 -10.42 -28.78
CA CYS A 9 -35.03 -11.13 -27.79
C CYS A 9 -35.71 -11.07 -26.42
N SER A 10 -36.17 -12.22 -25.92
CA SER A 10 -36.55 -12.41 -24.52
C SER A 10 -35.31 -12.87 -23.75
N SER A 11 -34.76 -12.00 -22.91
CA SER A 11 -33.94 -12.42 -21.77
C SER A 11 -34.65 -11.95 -20.50
N SER A 12 -35.31 -12.89 -19.83
CA SER A 12 -35.90 -12.68 -18.50
C SER A 12 -34.80 -12.80 -17.45
N ALA A 13 -34.48 -11.70 -16.78
CA ALA A 13 -33.83 -11.72 -15.48
C ALA A 13 -34.92 -11.50 -14.41
N PRO A 14 -34.90 -12.23 -13.28
CA PRO A 14 -35.90 -12.02 -12.23
C PRO A 14 -35.70 -10.66 -11.56
N ASP A 15 -36.81 -9.92 -11.45
CA ASP A 15 -36.95 -8.66 -10.73
C ASP A 15 -36.93 -8.96 -9.22
N GLU A 16 -35.75 -8.87 -8.60
CA GLU A 16 -35.64 -8.87 -7.13
C GLU A 16 -36.10 -7.51 -6.59
N PRO A 17 -37.04 -7.48 -5.62
CA PRO A 17 -37.47 -6.23 -5.02
C PRO A 17 -36.29 -5.62 -4.26
N ARG A 18 -35.76 -4.50 -4.77
CA ARG A 18 -34.79 -3.67 -4.06
C ARG A 18 -35.41 -3.31 -2.71
N ARG A 19 -34.81 -3.80 -1.62
CA ARG A 19 -35.20 -3.39 -0.26
C ARG A 19 -35.15 -1.86 -0.19
N PRO A 20 -36.21 -1.18 0.25
CA PRO A 20 -36.17 0.26 0.39
C PRO A 20 -35.07 0.62 1.40
N VAL A 21 -34.10 1.39 0.94
CA VAL A 21 -33.18 2.11 1.82
C VAL A 21 -34.02 3.03 2.70
N GLU A 22 -34.02 2.80 4.01
CA GLU A 22 -34.72 3.69 4.93
C GLU A 22 -34.19 5.11 4.75
N PRO A 23 -35.06 6.10 4.49
CA PRO A 23 -34.61 7.47 4.36
C PRO A 23 -34.21 7.97 5.75
N TRP A 24 -33.03 8.57 5.83
CA TRP A 24 -32.39 9.23 6.97
C TRP A 24 -33.22 10.36 7.64
N THR A 25 -34.52 10.45 7.36
CA THR A 25 -35.43 11.55 7.70
C THR A 25 -35.91 11.54 9.16
N ALA A 26 -35.53 10.53 9.96
CA ALA A 26 -36.04 10.41 11.33
C ALA A 26 -35.53 11.50 12.30
N MET A 27 -34.57 12.35 11.90
CA MET A 27 -33.91 13.28 12.82
C MET A 27 -34.15 14.77 12.55
N THR A 28 -34.75 15.15 11.42
CA THR A 28 -35.03 16.56 11.11
C THR A 28 -36.50 16.73 10.71
N GLU A 29 -37.25 17.46 11.54
CA GLU A 29 -38.61 17.88 11.20
C GLU A 29 -38.59 18.59 9.84
N ARG A 30 -39.63 18.41 9.03
CA ARG A 30 -39.67 19.05 7.71
C ARG A 30 -40.14 20.49 7.87
N LYS A 31 -39.48 21.41 7.15
CA LYS A 31 -39.88 22.81 7.05
C LYS A 31 -41.38 22.95 6.70
N PRO A 32 -42.17 23.74 7.47
CA PRO A 32 -43.57 24.01 7.15
C PRO A 32 -43.75 24.78 5.83
N PRO A 33 -44.82 24.51 5.06
CA PRO A 33 -45.16 25.33 3.88
C PRO A 33 -45.52 26.76 4.31
N GLY A 34 -45.11 27.75 3.52
CA GLY A 34 -45.38 29.18 3.80
C GLY A 34 -44.39 29.89 4.74
N MET A 35 -43.40 29.19 5.27
CA MET A 35 -42.31 29.77 6.07
C MET A 35 -41.04 29.94 5.24
N SER A 36 -40.16 30.89 5.56
CA SER A 36 -38.82 30.97 4.95
C SER A 36 -37.91 29.87 5.54
N PHE A 37 -36.79 29.56 4.87
CA PHE A 37 -35.83 28.59 5.42
C PHE A 37 -35.11 29.15 6.64
N GLU A 38 -34.70 30.41 6.58
CA GLU A 38 -34.03 31.14 7.68
C GLU A 38 -34.88 31.13 8.95
N THR A 39 -36.15 31.57 8.87
CA THR A 39 -37.05 31.62 10.04
C THR A 39 -37.30 30.24 10.63
N TRP A 40 -37.38 29.20 9.79
CA TRP A 40 -37.56 27.84 10.26
C TRP A 40 -36.31 27.32 10.99
N VAL A 41 -35.11 27.58 10.47
CA VAL A 41 -33.83 27.22 11.11
C VAL A 41 -33.64 27.97 12.43
N GLU A 42 -33.89 29.29 12.44
CA GLU A 42 -33.80 30.11 13.66
C GLU A 42 -34.73 29.61 14.76
N ARG A 43 -35.98 29.25 14.40
CA ARG A 43 -36.95 28.69 15.36
C ARG A 43 -36.47 27.36 15.95
N GLN A 44 -35.89 26.48 15.13
CA GLN A 44 -35.35 25.20 15.60
C GLN A 44 -34.14 25.41 16.53
N ILE A 45 -33.27 26.38 16.22
CA ILE A 45 -32.13 26.74 17.08
C ILE A 45 -32.62 27.27 18.43
N ALA A 46 -33.57 28.21 18.44
CA ALA A 46 -34.12 28.79 19.67
C ALA A 46 -34.79 27.72 20.54
N GLN A 47 -35.61 26.85 19.94
CA GLN A 47 -36.27 25.78 20.66
C GLN A 47 -35.27 24.75 21.23
N ALA A 48 -34.20 24.42 20.49
CA ALA A 48 -33.14 23.55 21.00
C ALA A 48 -32.34 24.19 22.15
N GLN A 49 -32.16 25.53 22.15
CA GLN A 49 -31.56 26.27 23.26
C GLN A 49 -32.46 26.26 24.50
N GLU A 50 -33.76 26.56 24.36
CA GLU A 50 -34.74 26.53 25.46
C GLU A 50 -34.83 25.15 26.10
N ASN A 51 -34.78 24.10 25.27
CA ASN A 51 -34.79 22.71 25.71
C ASN A 51 -33.44 22.24 26.30
N GLY A 52 -32.43 23.11 26.39
CA GLY A 52 -31.14 22.79 26.96
C GLY A 52 -30.31 21.79 26.17
N GLN A 53 -30.63 21.54 24.89
CA GLN A 53 -29.93 20.53 24.07
C GLN A 53 -28.45 20.88 23.85
N PHE A 54 -28.08 22.16 23.96
CA PHE A 54 -26.69 22.63 23.88
C PHE A 54 -25.93 22.61 25.22
N ALA A 55 -26.62 22.43 26.36
CA ALA A 55 -26.03 22.55 27.68
C ALA A 55 -25.07 21.39 28.03
N ALA A 56 -25.34 20.18 27.51
CA ALA A 56 -24.57 18.98 27.80
C ALA A 56 -23.62 18.56 26.64
N LEU A 57 -23.28 19.48 25.74
CA LEU A 57 -22.40 19.14 24.61
C LEU A 57 -20.95 18.91 25.08
N PRO A 58 -20.26 17.90 24.52
CA PRO A 58 -18.85 17.69 24.77
C PRO A 58 -18.05 18.88 24.22
N GLY A 59 -17.62 19.77 25.11
CA GLY A 59 -16.86 20.98 24.75
C GLY A 59 -17.49 22.30 25.22
N THR A 60 -18.71 22.29 25.77
CA THR A 60 -19.34 23.51 26.29
C THR A 60 -18.46 24.17 27.35
N GLY A 61 -18.10 25.43 27.14
CA GLY A 61 -17.25 26.23 28.05
C GLY A 61 -15.75 25.88 28.04
N LYS A 62 -15.30 24.90 27.25
CA LYS A 62 -13.88 24.58 27.11
C LYS A 62 -13.24 25.48 26.03
N PRO A 63 -12.01 25.96 26.23
CA PRO A 63 -11.30 26.70 25.20
C PRO A 63 -11.12 25.81 23.95
N LEU A 64 -11.28 26.40 22.76
CA LEU A 64 -10.99 25.73 21.51
C LEU A 64 -9.51 25.35 21.48
N THR A 65 -9.23 24.05 21.46
CA THR A 65 -7.86 23.54 21.40
C THR A 65 -7.30 23.69 19.99
N GLY A 66 -6.07 24.19 19.84
CA GLY A 66 -5.37 24.26 18.56
C GLY A 66 -5.50 25.56 17.78
N LEU A 67 -6.07 26.62 18.38
CA LEU A 67 -6.21 27.94 17.74
C LEU A 67 -4.87 28.64 17.40
N ASP A 68 -3.74 28.25 18.02
CA ASP A 68 -2.43 28.83 17.70
C ASP A 68 -1.83 28.28 16.40
N ARG A 69 -2.36 27.17 15.89
CA ARG A 69 -1.81 26.53 14.70
C ARG A 69 -2.38 27.18 13.46
N GLU A 70 -1.49 27.62 12.58
CA GLU A 70 -1.81 27.85 11.17
C GLU A 70 -2.12 26.50 10.50
N GLU A 71 -3.28 25.91 10.82
CA GLU A 71 -3.73 24.68 10.18
C GLU A 71 -4.19 25.00 8.76
N THR A 72 -3.46 24.45 7.79
CA THR A 72 -3.92 24.48 6.40
C THR A 72 -5.16 23.58 6.26
N ALA A 73 -6.00 23.81 5.24
CA ALA A 73 -7.15 22.95 4.96
C ALA A 73 -6.76 21.46 4.80
N TYR A 74 -5.52 21.19 4.37
CA TYR A 74 -4.95 19.86 4.28
C TYR A 74 -4.69 19.24 5.67
N ASP A 75 -4.14 20.00 6.61
CA ASP A 75 -3.88 19.52 7.98
C ASP A 75 -5.18 19.17 8.70
N TRP A 76 -6.23 19.99 8.52
CA TRP A 76 -7.57 19.69 9.04
C TRP A 76 -8.14 18.41 8.43
N ALA A 77 -8.03 18.23 7.11
CA ALA A 77 -8.52 17.04 6.43
C ALA A 77 -7.80 15.77 6.91
N LEU A 78 -6.49 15.86 7.12
CA LEU A 78 -5.69 14.76 7.65
C LEU A 78 -6.04 14.45 9.11
N ALA A 79 -6.21 15.46 9.96
CA ALA A 79 -6.63 15.30 11.34
C ALA A 79 -8.03 14.67 11.45
N LYS A 80 -8.95 15.09 10.58
CA LYS A 80 -10.29 14.52 10.49
C LYS A 80 -10.28 13.08 10.01
N ALA A 81 -9.54 12.77 8.95
CA ALA A 81 -9.42 11.40 8.45
C ALA A 81 -8.81 10.46 9.51
N ARG A 82 -7.82 10.93 10.29
CA ARG A 82 -7.26 10.20 11.44
C ARG A 82 -8.31 9.96 12.54
N ARG A 83 -9.13 10.97 12.85
CA ARG A 83 -10.18 10.87 13.90
C ARG A 83 -11.27 9.86 13.53
N GLU A 84 -11.64 9.80 12.25
CA GLU A 84 -12.70 8.91 11.75
C GLU A 84 -12.18 7.51 11.36
N GLY A 85 -10.89 7.21 11.57
CA GLY A 85 -10.29 5.90 11.27
C GLY A 85 -10.27 5.55 9.79
N VAL A 86 -10.40 6.55 8.90
CA VAL A 86 -10.30 6.35 7.46
C VAL A 86 -8.84 6.08 7.13
N ASP A 87 -8.56 5.10 6.26
CA ASP A 87 -7.20 4.87 5.78
C ASP A 87 -6.71 6.12 5.03
N THR A 88 -5.98 6.95 5.78
CA THR A 88 -5.51 8.26 5.34
C THR A 88 -4.67 8.16 4.07
N ALA A 89 -4.02 7.02 3.82
CA ALA A 89 -3.15 6.83 2.66
C ALA A 89 -3.94 6.71 1.35
N ALA A 90 -5.11 6.08 1.37
CA ALA A 90 -5.97 5.93 0.20
C ALA A 90 -6.66 7.25 -0.20
N MET A 91 -6.78 8.19 0.74
CA MET A 91 -7.39 9.51 0.54
C MET A 91 -6.37 10.60 0.16
N LEU A 92 -5.07 10.29 0.13
CA LEU A 92 -4.05 11.26 -0.21
C LEU A 92 -4.18 11.71 -1.68
N PRO A 93 -4.01 13.02 -1.96
CA PRO A 93 -3.79 13.50 -3.32
C PRO A 93 -2.64 12.71 -3.99
N PRO A 94 -2.69 12.47 -5.31
CA PRO A 94 -1.76 11.56 -6.00
C PRO A 94 -0.27 11.85 -5.73
N GLY A 95 0.14 13.13 -5.70
CA GLY A 95 1.52 13.52 -5.42
C GLY A 95 1.98 13.20 -4.00
N LEU A 96 1.09 13.33 -3.00
CA LEU A 96 1.41 12.99 -1.60
C LEU A 96 1.42 11.49 -1.38
N ARG A 97 0.57 10.74 -2.10
CA ARG A 97 0.61 9.28 -2.11
C ARG A 97 1.96 8.79 -2.61
N LEU A 98 2.46 9.31 -3.73
CA LEU A 98 3.79 8.95 -4.25
C LEU A 98 4.91 9.34 -3.28
N ARG A 99 4.84 10.53 -2.64
CA ARG A 99 5.83 10.92 -1.64
C ARG A 99 5.87 9.95 -0.45
N ARG A 100 4.70 9.52 0.02
CA ARG A 100 4.61 8.50 1.07
C ARG A 100 5.18 7.16 0.62
N GLU A 101 4.80 6.70 -0.57
CA GLU A 101 5.31 5.44 -1.13
C GLU A 101 6.84 5.44 -1.23
N ARG A 102 7.43 6.58 -1.59
CA ARG A 102 8.89 6.78 -1.58
C ARG A 102 9.50 6.55 -0.21
N ASP A 103 8.90 7.12 0.83
CA ASP A 103 9.39 7.01 2.20
C ASP A 103 9.25 5.55 2.72
N GLU A 104 8.32 4.77 2.15
CA GLU A 104 8.13 3.34 2.45
C GLU A 104 9.06 2.41 1.63
N LEU A 105 9.76 2.90 0.59
CA LEU A 105 10.62 2.08 -0.26
C LEU A 105 11.68 1.29 0.51
N PRO A 106 12.42 1.85 1.48
CA PRO A 106 13.43 1.10 2.23
C PRO A 106 12.82 -0.09 2.99
N ALA A 107 11.67 0.12 3.64
CA ALA A 107 10.98 -0.93 4.39
C ALA A 107 10.43 -2.03 3.48
N ARG A 108 10.01 -1.68 2.25
CA ARG A 108 9.59 -2.65 1.23
C ARG A 108 10.78 -3.41 0.66
N ALA A 109 11.87 -2.71 0.32
CA ALA A 109 13.10 -3.30 -0.19
C ALA A 109 13.68 -4.34 0.77
N ALA A 110 13.66 -4.06 2.08
CA ALA A 110 14.12 -4.99 3.12
C ALA A 110 13.45 -6.38 3.07
N ARG A 111 12.23 -6.49 2.52
CA ARG A 111 11.47 -7.74 2.41
C ARG A 111 11.76 -8.54 1.13
N LEU A 112 12.48 -7.95 0.16
CA LEU A 112 12.77 -8.57 -1.14
C LEU A 112 14.01 -9.45 -1.09
N ALA A 113 14.04 -10.55 -1.83
CA ALA A 113 15.08 -11.57 -1.73
C ALA A 113 16.32 -11.26 -2.59
N THR A 114 16.16 -10.55 -3.70
CA THR A 114 17.22 -10.33 -4.69
C THR A 114 17.44 -8.85 -5.00
N GLU A 115 18.64 -8.51 -5.46
CA GLU A 115 18.98 -7.14 -5.88
C GLU A 115 18.12 -6.70 -7.08
N ALA A 116 17.87 -7.62 -8.02
CA ALA A 116 17.04 -7.36 -9.19
C ALA A 116 15.62 -6.92 -8.80
N GLU A 117 15.02 -7.53 -7.78
CA GLU A 117 13.71 -7.12 -7.26
C GLU A 117 13.75 -5.73 -6.62
N VAL A 118 14.82 -5.41 -5.87
CA VAL A 118 14.98 -4.08 -5.25
C VAL A 118 15.13 -2.99 -6.32
N ARG A 119 15.93 -3.25 -7.36
CA ARG A 119 16.09 -2.37 -8.51
C ARG A 119 14.76 -2.19 -9.24
N ALA A 120 14.05 -3.27 -9.54
CA ALA A 120 12.74 -3.23 -10.18
C ALA A 120 11.70 -2.46 -9.35
N LEU A 121 11.73 -2.58 -8.01
CA LEU A 121 10.85 -1.83 -7.12
C LEU A 121 11.08 -0.31 -7.24
N ALA A 122 12.34 0.13 -7.25
CA ALA A 122 12.68 1.55 -7.39
C ALA A 122 12.36 2.08 -8.79
N GLU A 123 12.62 1.29 -9.84
CA GLU A 123 12.30 1.63 -11.22
C GLU A 123 10.79 1.74 -11.47
N ASP A 124 9.98 0.83 -10.92
CA ASP A 124 8.52 0.91 -10.99
C ASP A 124 8.01 2.20 -10.31
N TYR A 125 8.53 2.53 -9.13
CA TYR A 125 8.20 3.78 -8.46
C TYR A 125 8.57 4.99 -9.32
N ASN A 126 9.77 5.01 -9.90
CA ASN A 126 10.25 6.09 -10.76
C ASN A 126 9.38 6.25 -12.01
N ALA A 127 8.99 5.16 -12.66
CA ALA A 127 8.07 5.19 -13.80
C ALA A 127 6.72 5.80 -13.44
N ARG A 128 6.19 5.52 -12.24
CA ARG A 128 4.91 6.10 -11.76
C ARG A 128 5.05 7.59 -11.42
N VAL A 129 6.19 8.02 -10.89
CA VAL A 129 6.50 9.45 -10.68
C VAL A 129 6.59 10.19 -12.02
N GLU A 130 7.29 9.64 -13.00
CA GLU A 130 7.38 10.24 -14.34
C GLU A 130 6.02 10.32 -15.03
N ALA A 131 5.19 9.28 -14.91
CA ALA A 131 3.83 9.31 -15.41
C ALA A 131 3.00 10.42 -14.74
N PHE A 132 3.16 10.62 -13.43
CA PHE A 132 2.53 11.71 -12.70
C PHE A 132 2.99 13.08 -13.18
N TRP A 133 4.28 13.28 -13.45
CA TRP A 133 4.80 14.55 -13.97
C TRP A 133 4.28 14.91 -15.37
N ARG A 134 3.84 13.92 -16.15
CA ARG A 134 3.25 14.14 -17.49
C ARG A 134 1.78 14.57 -17.42
N LEU A 135 1.14 14.49 -16.26
CA LEU A 135 -0.23 14.97 -16.06
C LEU A 135 -0.23 16.49 -15.82
N PRO A 136 -1.26 17.22 -16.27
CA PRO A 136 -1.44 18.61 -15.90
C PRO A 136 -1.51 18.76 -14.38
N ALA A 137 -0.69 19.66 -13.82
CA ALA A 137 -0.72 19.93 -12.39
C ALA A 137 -2.09 20.55 -12.02
N GLU A 138 -2.79 19.90 -11.08
CA GLU A 138 -4.11 20.37 -10.60
C GLU A 138 -4.03 21.74 -9.90
N SER A 139 -2.86 22.07 -9.32
CA SER A 139 -2.60 23.33 -8.63
C SER A 139 -1.12 23.68 -8.66
N ARG A 140 -0.80 24.97 -8.67
CA ARG A 140 0.58 25.50 -8.53
C ARG A 140 1.27 25.07 -7.24
N TRP A 141 0.50 24.67 -6.22
CA TRP A 141 0.99 24.25 -4.91
C TRP A 141 0.95 22.72 -4.75
N ALA A 142 0.62 21.98 -5.81
CA ALA A 142 0.58 20.54 -5.73
C ALA A 142 1.99 20.00 -5.44
N PRO A 143 2.15 19.14 -4.42
CA PRO A 143 3.44 18.57 -4.07
C PRO A 143 3.91 17.63 -5.18
N VAL A 144 5.11 17.90 -5.69
CA VAL A 144 5.75 17.11 -6.73
C VAL A 144 6.64 16.04 -6.08
N PRO A 145 6.33 14.74 -6.22
CA PRO A 145 7.16 13.67 -5.69
C PRO A 145 8.48 13.60 -6.47
N GLY A 146 9.58 13.31 -5.77
CA GLY A 146 10.89 13.10 -6.38
C GLY A 146 11.14 11.64 -6.73
N LEU A 147 12.08 11.39 -7.65
CA LEU A 147 12.55 10.05 -7.98
C LEU A 147 13.30 9.41 -6.81
N ALA A 148 13.29 8.08 -6.77
CA ALA A 148 14.12 7.28 -5.90
C ALA A 148 15.49 7.07 -6.54
N ASP A 149 16.55 7.18 -5.73
CA ASP A 149 17.89 6.76 -6.10
C ASP A 149 17.99 5.24 -5.96
N VAL A 150 18.04 4.57 -7.11
CA VAL A 150 18.08 3.11 -7.23
C VAL A 150 19.32 2.54 -6.55
N GLU A 151 20.47 3.15 -6.79
CA GLU A 151 21.77 2.66 -6.28
C GLU A 151 21.87 2.89 -4.78
N ALA A 152 21.37 4.02 -4.27
CA ALA A 152 21.29 4.25 -2.83
C ALA A 152 20.36 3.25 -2.12
N LEU A 153 19.24 2.88 -2.75
CA LEU A 153 18.31 1.90 -2.19
C LEU A 153 18.94 0.50 -2.15
N VAL A 154 19.62 0.08 -3.22
CA VAL A 154 20.35 -1.19 -3.29
C VAL A 154 21.48 -1.23 -2.27
N ALA A 155 22.29 -0.17 -2.17
CA ALA A 155 23.36 -0.07 -1.20
C ALA A 155 22.85 -0.13 0.25
N GLY A 156 21.70 0.49 0.53
CA GLY A 156 21.00 0.36 1.81
C GLY A 156 20.60 -1.08 2.12
N TRP A 157 19.94 -1.73 1.16
CA TRP A 157 19.50 -3.12 1.28
C TRP A 157 20.66 -4.11 1.48
N LEU A 158 21.79 -3.91 0.79
CA LEU A 158 22.99 -4.74 0.96
C LEU A 158 23.60 -4.56 2.35
N ARG A 159 23.61 -3.34 2.90
CA ARG A 159 24.16 -3.06 4.23
C ARG A 159 23.41 -3.80 5.33
N ASP A 160 22.10 -3.92 5.18
CA ASP A 160 21.23 -4.57 6.16
C ASP A 160 21.25 -6.10 6.05
N ARG A 161 22.00 -6.66 5.09
CA ARG A 161 22.16 -8.11 4.91
C ARG A 161 23.55 -8.59 5.28
N PRO A 162 23.66 -9.64 6.12
CA PRO A 162 24.95 -10.28 6.33
C PRO A 162 25.43 -10.88 4.99
N PRO A 163 26.72 -10.75 4.66
CA PRO A 163 27.28 -11.41 3.49
C PRO A 163 27.01 -12.92 3.58
N PRO A 164 26.74 -13.60 2.45
CA PRO A 164 26.59 -15.04 2.47
C PRO A 164 27.82 -15.66 3.15
N PRO A 165 27.64 -16.64 4.05
CA PRO A 165 28.79 -17.30 4.68
C PRO A 165 29.72 -17.79 3.58
N PRO A 166 31.06 -17.63 3.75
CA PRO A 166 32.00 -18.08 2.74
C PRO A 166 31.70 -19.55 2.41
N PRO A 167 31.78 -19.95 1.13
CA PRO A 167 31.59 -21.34 0.76
C PRO A 167 32.50 -22.19 1.64
N VAL A 168 31.89 -23.06 2.45
CA VAL A 168 32.63 -24.04 3.24
C VAL A 168 33.33 -24.92 2.23
N GLU A 169 34.64 -24.74 2.05
CA GLU A 169 35.44 -25.61 1.21
C GLU A 169 35.20 -27.05 1.72
N PRO A 170 34.70 -27.97 0.87
CA PRO A 170 34.58 -29.36 1.28
C PRO A 170 35.98 -29.83 1.73
N PRO A 171 36.09 -30.60 2.83
CA PRO A 171 37.38 -31.04 3.31
C PRO A 171 38.13 -31.71 2.16
N SER A 172 39.28 -31.16 1.79
CA SER A 172 40.12 -31.69 0.72
C SER A 172 40.42 -33.15 1.02
N ASP A 173 40.01 -34.06 0.13
CA ASP A 173 40.30 -35.48 0.26
C ASP A 173 41.83 -35.68 0.43
N PRO A 174 42.29 -36.45 1.43
CA PRO A 174 43.72 -36.66 1.62
C PRO A 174 44.33 -37.31 0.38
N PRO A 175 45.55 -36.92 -0.04
CA PRO A 175 46.15 -37.43 -1.26
C PRO A 175 46.30 -38.95 -1.16
N SER A 176 45.61 -39.67 -2.06
CA SER A 176 45.71 -41.13 -2.12
C SER A 176 47.18 -41.51 -2.37
N ARG A 177 47.82 -42.06 -1.34
CA ARG A 177 49.18 -42.55 -1.44
C ARG A 177 49.18 -43.77 -2.36
N ARG A 178 49.53 -43.57 -3.64
CA ARG A 178 49.76 -44.65 -4.60
C ARG A 178 50.75 -45.64 -3.99
N ARG A 179 50.28 -46.88 -3.80
CA ARG A 179 51.02 -47.96 -3.12
C ARG A 179 52.17 -48.46 -4.00
N TRP A 180 53.36 -47.96 -3.71
CA TRP A 180 54.67 -48.21 -4.33
C TRP A 180 55.28 -49.62 -4.08
N TRP A 181 54.48 -50.63 -3.78
CA TRP A 181 54.98 -51.96 -3.35
C TRP A 181 55.02 -53.06 -4.42
N HIS A 182 54.75 -52.75 -5.70
CA HIS A 182 54.94 -53.72 -6.80
C HIS A 182 56.31 -53.65 -7.47
N ARG A 183 57.39 -53.52 -6.69
CA ARG A 183 58.75 -53.87 -7.15
C ARG A 183 59.56 -54.47 -6.00
N ARG A 184 59.64 -55.81 -5.97
CA ARG A 184 60.88 -56.63 -5.88
C ARG A 184 60.55 -58.13 -5.84
N ARG A 185 60.73 -58.78 -7.01
CA ARG A 185 61.34 -60.09 -7.37
C ARG A 185 61.67 -61.11 -6.24
N PRO A 186 61.67 -62.44 -6.51
CA PRO A 186 62.77 -63.01 -7.29
C PRO A 186 62.45 -64.17 -8.26
N VAL A 187 63.40 -64.32 -9.19
CA VAL A 187 63.70 -65.47 -10.05
C VAL A 187 63.80 -66.74 -9.20
N SER A 188 63.10 -67.81 -9.60
CA SER A 188 63.36 -69.18 -9.13
C SER A 188 63.90 -70.00 -10.29
N GLY A 189 65.16 -70.39 -10.17
CA GLY A 189 65.88 -71.26 -11.08
C GLY A 189 65.51 -72.74 -10.92
N GLU A 190 66.04 -73.53 -11.86
CA GLU A 190 65.78 -74.93 -12.13
C GLU A 190 65.71 -75.90 -10.95
N ARG A 191 64.94 -76.98 -11.17
CA ARG A 191 65.27 -78.35 -10.71
C ARG A 191 64.88 -79.38 -11.80
N PRO A 192 65.72 -80.40 -12.08
CA PRO A 192 65.52 -81.36 -13.17
C PRO A 192 64.68 -82.58 -12.72
N PRO A 193 64.12 -83.38 -13.65
CA PRO A 193 63.62 -84.70 -13.32
C PRO A 193 64.66 -85.81 -13.61
N PHE A 194 64.83 -86.67 -12.60
CA PHE A 194 65.29 -88.05 -12.72
C PHE A 194 64.34 -88.84 -13.63
N SER A 195 64.85 -89.54 -14.65
CA SER A 195 65.00 -91.01 -14.69
C SER A 195 65.26 -91.50 -16.12
#